data_AF-A0A4Q3F7I3-F1
#
_entry.id   AF-A0A4Q3F7I3-F1
#
_cell.length_a   1.000
_cell.length_b   1.000
_cell.length_c   1.000
_cell.angle_alpha   90.00
_cell.angle_beta   90.00
_cell.angle_gamma   90.00
#
_symmetry.space_group_name_H-M   'P 1'
#
loop_
_entity.id
_entity.type
_entity.pdbx_description
1 polymer ?
#
loop_
_entity_poly.entity_id
_entity_poly.type
_entity_poly.pdbx_seq_one_letter_code
_entity_poly.pdbx_strand_id
1 'polypeptide(L)'
;MVAAVSVEELKKALKVLFCEENKANHKYAEVWLSDVDFDGLYYSNQFVVHVKMRYQIPSCNKEINHIFLNLFKRLSKGELALIWRVVVYNADEQILSENEITIVYTALEVC
;
A
#
# COMPACT_ATOMS: atom_id res chain seq x y z
N MET A 1 -23.74 -9.43 -4.17
CA MET A 1 -22.49 -10.19 -4.38
C MET A 1 -21.43 -9.19 -4.77
N VAL A 2 -20.45 -8.91 -3.89
CA VAL A 2 -19.32 -8.05 -4.25
C VAL A 2 -18.42 -8.91 -5.14
N ALA A 3 -18.17 -8.48 -6.37
CA ALA A 3 -17.25 -9.18 -7.26
C ALA A 3 -15.90 -9.33 -6.53
N ALA A 4 -15.35 -10.54 -6.51
CA ALA A 4 -14.05 -10.79 -5.90
C ALA A 4 -13.01 -9.99 -6.70
N VAL A 5 -12.45 -8.95 -6.08
CA VAL A 5 -11.39 -8.15 -6.68
C VAL A 5 -10.14 -9.02 -6.79
N SER A 6 -9.55 -9.07 -7.97
CA SER A 6 -8.31 -9.79 -8.25
C SER A 6 -7.08 -8.93 -7.92
N VAL A 7 -5.95 -9.59 -7.67
CA VAL A 7 -4.65 -8.94 -7.45
C VAL A 7 -4.24 -8.11 -8.67
N GLU A 8 -4.60 -8.57 -9.87
CA GLU A 8 -4.35 -7.91 -11.14
C GLU A 8 -5.12 -6.59 -11.25
N GLU A 9 -6.35 -6.52 -10.73
CA GLU A 9 -7.13 -5.28 -10.65
C GLU A 9 -6.47 -4.31 -9.68
N LEU A 10 -6.07 -4.78 -8.49
CA LEU A 10 -5.32 -3.96 -7.54
C LEU A 10 -4.03 -3.40 -8.16
N LYS A 11 -3.22 -4.24 -8.82
CA LYS A 11 -1.99 -3.82 -9.50
C LYS A 11 -2.26 -2.73 -10.54
N LYS A 12 -3.32 -2.87 -11.33
CA LYS A 12 -3.72 -1.86 -12.33
C LYS A 12 -4.14 -0.56 -11.65
N ALA A 13 -4.94 -0.62 -10.59
CA ALA A 13 -5.40 0.55 -9.86
C ALA A 13 -4.21 1.30 -9.22
N LEU A 14 -3.34 0.59 -8.50
CA LEU A 14 -2.14 1.18 -7.91
C LEU A 14 -1.24 1.81 -8.98
N LYS A 15 -1.01 1.13 -10.11
CA LYS A 15 -0.23 1.69 -11.21
C LYS A 15 -0.80 3.01 -11.70
N VAL A 16 -2.12 3.10 -11.91
CA VAL A 16 -2.77 4.35 -12.33
C VAL A 16 -2.57 5.45 -11.29
N LEU A 17 -2.87 5.17 -10.01
CA LEU A 17 -2.77 6.14 -8.92
C LEU A 17 -1.36 6.70 -8.78
N PHE A 18 -0.37 5.83 -8.68
CA PHE A 18 1.02 6.23 -8.52
C PHE A 18 1.55 6.89 -9.80
N CYS A 19 1.18 6.44 -11.01
CA CYS A 19 1.59 7.13 -12.24
C CYS A 19 1.02 8.55 -12.35
N GLU A 20 -0.24 8.76 -11.98
CA GLU A 20 -0.86 10.10 -12.00
C GLU A 20 -0.17 11.05 -11.01
N GLU A 21 0.05 10.60 -9.76
CA GLU A 21 0.77 11.36 -8.74
C GLU A 21 2.21 11.66 -9.18
N ASN A 22 2.88 10.67 -9.80
CA ASN A 22 4.27 10.80 -10.22
C ASN A 22 4.44 11.68 -11.47
N LYS A 23 3.41 11.84 -12.31
CA LYS A 23 3.41 12.83 -13.41
C LYS A 23 3.41 14.26 -12.88
N ALA A 24 2.75 14.51 -11.76
CA ALA A 24 2.69 15.84 -11.16
C ALA A 24 3.96 16.18 -10.38
N ASN A 25 4.43 15.25 -9.54
CA ASN A 25 5.43 15.55 -8.52
C ASN A 25 6.77 14.79 -8.68
N HIS A 26 6.87 13.82 -9.58
CA HIS A 26 8.06 12.96 -9.77
C HIS A 26 8.65 12.39 -8.46
N LYS A 27 7.77 12.07 -7.52
CA LYS A 27 8.07 11.77 -6.13
C LYS A 27 8.55 10.33 -5.90
N TYR A 28 8.03 9.37 -6.66
CA TYR A 28 8.27 7.93 -6.46
C TYR A 28 9.24 7.39 -7.50
N ALA A 29 10.25 6.66 -7.04
CA ALA A 29 11.18 5.94 -7.90
C ALA A 29 10.61 4.57 -8.30
N GLU A 30 10.02 3.86 -7.33
CA GLU A 30 9.55 2.49 -7.53
C GLU A 30 8.33 2.19 -6.63
N VAL A 31 7.43 1.35 -7.12
CA VAL A 31 6.27 0.86 -6.37
C VAL A 31 6.07 -0.61 -6.71
N TRP A 32 5.98 -1.48 -5.70
CA TRP A 32 5.78 -2.91 -5.90
C TRP A 32 4.91 -3.52 -4.80
N LEU A 33 4.46 -4.75 -5.02
CA LEU A 33 3.70 -5.55 -4.05
C LEU A 33 4.53 -6.75 -3.62
N SER A 34 4.45 -7.11 -2.35
CA SER A 34 4.84 -8.44 -1.87
C SER A 34 3.66 -9.10 -1.18
N ASP A 35 3.62 -10.43 -1.18
CA ASP A 35 2.70 -11.18 -0.34
C ASP A 35 3.00 -10.91 1.14
N VAL A 36 1.96 -10.92 1.97
CA VAL A 36 2.13 -11.00 3.42
C VAL A 36 2.41 -12.46 3.77
N ASP A 37 3.67 -12.73 4.08
CA ASP A 37 4.14 -14.04 4.49
C ASP A 37 4.28 -14.11 6.02
N PHE A 38 3.63 -15.09 6.63
CA PHE A 38 3.75 -15.43 8.05
C PHE A 38 4.61 -16.68 8.21
N ASP A 39 5.86 -16.63 7.73
CA ASP A 39 6.81 -17.76 7.71
C ASP A 39 6.23 -19.03 7.06
N GLY A 40 5.43 -18.88 6.01
CA GLY A 40 4.79 -19.96 5.27
C GLY A 40 3.62 -20.65 5.99
N LEU A 41 3.21 -20.16 7.18
CA LEU A 41 2.16 -20.80 7.97
C LEU A 41 0.75 -20.50 7.43
N TYR A 42 0.54 -19.33 6.83
CA TYR A 42 -0.77 -18.89 6.34
C TYR A 42 -0.66 -18.01 5.10
N TYR A 43 -1.42 -18.35 4.07
CA TYR A 43 -1.66 -17.45 2.94
C TYR A 43 -2.83 -16.53 3.29
N SER A 44 -2.53 -15.28 3.60
CA SER A 44 -3.53 -14.26 3.98
C SER A 44 -4.32 -13.71 2.78
N ASN A 45 -3.85 -13.96 1.56
CA ASN A 45 -4.32 -13.30 0.34
C ASN A 45 -4.27 -11.76 0.43
N GLN A 46 -3.39 -11.24 1.28
CA GLN A 46 -3.14 -9.82 1.48
C GLN A 46 -1.71 -9.47 1.07
N PHE A 47 -1.51 -8.20 0.74
CA PHE A 47 -0.30 -7.69 0.13
C PHE A 47 0.25 -6.50 0.92
N VAL A 48 1.57 -6.39 0.91
CA VAL A 48 2.29 -5.20 1.36
C VAL A 48 2.56 -4.32 0.15
N VAL A 49 2.16 -3.05 0.23
CA VAL A 49 2.50 -2.05 -0.80
C VAL A 49 3.81 -1.40 -0.42
N HIS A 50 4.81 -1.55 -1.27
CA HIS A 50 6.11 -0.95 -1.10
C HIS A 50 6.26 0.26 -2.01
N VAL A 51 6.78 1.35 -1.46
CA VAL A 51 6.97 2.61 -2.17
C VAL A 51 8.37 3.14 -1.91
N LYS A 52 9.21 3.24 -2.94
CA LYS A 52 10.53 3.86 -2.87
C LYS A 52 10.46 5.30 -3.37
N MET A 53 10.91 6.23 -2.54
CA MET A 53 10.96 7.65 -2.87
C MET A 53 12.14 7.95 -3.79
N ARG A 54 11.97 8.90 -4.71
CA ARG A 54 13.07 9.39 -5.57
C ARG A 54 14.01 10.34 -4.82
N TYR A 55 13.48 11.05 -3.82
CA TYR A 55 14.23 12.00 -3.01
C TYR A 55 14.10 11.63 -1.53
N GLN A 56 15.04 12.11 -0.73
CA GLN A 56 14.99 11.95 0.71
C GLN A 56 13.77 12.69 1.25
N ILE A 57 12.89 11.96 1.95
CA ILE A 57 11.72 12.55 2.59
C ILE A 57 11.99 12.83 4.06
N PRO A 58 11.43 13.93 4.60
CA PRO A 58 11.63 14.31 6.00
C PRO A 58 10.82 13.44 6.97
N SER A 59 9.80 12.71 6.50
CA SER A 59 8.99 11.84 7.37
C SER A 59 8.22 10.78 6.56
N CYS A 60 8.52 9.51 6.82
CA CYS A 60 7.78 8.37 6.25
C CYS A 60 6.32 8.36 6.71
N ASN A 61 6.03 8.73 7.96
CA ASN A 61 4.65 8.75 8.47
C ASN A 61 3.78 9.77 7.74
N LYS A 62 4.33 10.93 7.40
CA LYS A 62 3.63 11.90 6.55
C LYS A 62 3.33 11.32 5.18
N GLU A 63 4.26 10.53 4.64
CA GLU A 63 4.10 9.88 3.34
C GLU A 63 3.05 8.78 3.36
N ILE A 64 3.12 7.89 4.34
CA ILE A 64 2.12 6.82 4.54
C ILE A 64 0.73 7.45 4.69
N ASN A 65 0.60 8.51 5.49
CA ASN A 65 -0.65 9.25 5.63
C ASN A 65 -1.12 9.86 4.30
N HIS A 66 -0.22 10.43 3.49
CA HIS A 66 -0.57 10.93 2.16
C HIS A 66 -1.09 9.81 1.26
N ILE A 67 -0.42 8.66 1.24
CA ILE A 67 -0.83 7.50 0.44
C ILE A 67 -2.23 7.04 0.88
N PHE A 68 -2.46 6.83 2.18
CA PHE A 68 -3.76 6.39 2.68
C PHE A 68 -4.86 7.42 2.48
N LEU A 69 -4.61 8.67 2.83
CA LEU A 69 -5.62 9.72 2.85
C LEU A 69 -5.89 10.34 1.48
N ASN A 70 -4.99 10.21 0.50
CA ASN A 70 -5.17 10.87 -0.80
C ASN A 70 -5.17 9.87 -1.97
N LEU A 71 -4.27 8.90 -2.00
CA LEU A 71 -4.21 7.93 -3.10
C LEU A 71 -5.23 6.81 -2.91
N PHE A 72 -5.20 6.15 -1.77
CA PHE A 72 -6.01 4.95 -1.50
C PHE A 72 -7.50 5.24 -1.32
N LYS A 73 -7.90 6.50 -1.11
CA LYS A 73 -9.32 6.92 -1.18
C LYS A 73 -10.00 6.59 -2.51
N ARG A 74 -9.23 6.44 -3.59
CA ARG A 74 -9.73 6.13 -4.93
C ARG A 74 -9.85 4.64 -5.20
N LEU A 75 -9.35 3.80 -4.29
CA LEU A 75 -9.52 2.35 -4.36
C LEU A 75 -10.92 1.97 -3.86
N SER A 76 -11.48 0.94 -4.47
CA SER A 76 -12.68 0.27 -3.99
C SER A 76 -12.42 -0.43 -2.67
N LYS A 77 -13.51 -0.71 -1.92
CA LYS A 77 -13.41 -1.46 -0.66
C LYS A 77 -12.76 -2.84 -0.83
N GLY A 78 -12.98 -3.50 -1.97
CA GLY A 78 -12.38 -4.81 -2.27
C GLY A 78 -10.88 -4.73 -2.53
N GLU A 79 -10.42 -3.70 -3.24
CA GLU A 79 -8.99 -3.45 -3.45
C GLU A 79 -8.27 -3.10 -2.15
N LEU A 80 -8.90 -2.29 -1.28
CA LEU A 80 -8.34 -1.96 0.02
C LEU A 80 -8.22 -3.18 0.93
N ALA A 81 -9.19 -4.11 0.89
CA ALA A 81 -9.17 -5.34 1.69
C ALA A 81 -7.98 -6.25 1.39
N LEU A 82 -7.40 -6.13 0.20
CA LEU A 82 -6.20 -6.85 -0.21
C LEU A 82 -4.91 -6.20 0.31
N ILE A 83 -4.94 -4.98 0.85
CA ILE A 83 -3.75 -4.28 1.33
C ILE A 83 -3.65 -4.43 2.85
N TRP A 84 -2.55 -5.03 3.31
CA TRP A 84 -2.26 -5.19 4.73
C TRP A 84 -1.56 -3.97 5.33
N ARG A 85 -0.45 -3.55 4.71
CA ARG A 85 0.36 -2.40 5.15
C ARG A 85 1.06 -1.72 3.98
N VAL A 86 1.54 -0.50 4.23
CA VAL A 86 2.36 0.27 3.29
C VAL A 86 3.74 0.48 3.90
N VAL A 87 4.79 0.18 3.15
CA VAL A 87 6.19 0.40 3.55
C VAL A 87 6.80 1.44 2.63
N VAL A 88 7.38 2.49 3.22
CA VAL A 88 8.01 3.60 2.48
C VAL A 88 9.52 3.58 2.68
N TYR A 89 10.26 3.53 1.58
CA TYR A 89 11.71 3.56 1.53
C TYR A 89 12.20 4.92 1.08
N ASN A 90 13.26 5.43 1.70
CA ASN A 90 13.95 6.61 1.20
C ASN A 90 14.75 6.29 -0.09
N ALA A 91 15.20 7.35 -0.76
CA ALA A 91 16.01 7.23 -1.98
C ALA A 91 17.27 6.37 -1.78
N ASP A 92 17.92 6.49 -0.62
CA ASP A 92 19.17 5.80 -0.27
C ASP A 92 18.96 4.42 0.42
N GLU A 93 17.84 3.75 0.16
CA GLU A 93 17.51 2.37 0.57
C GLU A 93 17.38 2.08 2.07
N GLN A 94 17.67 3.04 2.94
CA GLN A 94 17.38 2.87 4.37
C GLN A 94 15.86 2.81 4.60
N ILE A 95 15.38 1.66 5.07
CA ILE A 95 14.05 1.49 5.66
C ILE A 95 14.01 2.41 6.88
N LEU A 96 13.36 3.57 6.75
CA LEU A 96 13.30 4.54 7.84
C LEU A 96 12.10 4.34 8.75
N SER A 97 11.08 3.59 8.30
CA SER A 97 9.91 3.32 9.13
C SER A 97 9.17 2.07 8.63
N GLU A 98 9.28 0.96 9.36
CA GLU A 98 8.18 0.00 9.48
C GLU A 98 7.20 0.57 10.51
N ASN A 99 6.41 1.57 10.11
CA ASN A 99 5.24 1.85 10.90
C ASN A 99 4.24 0.74 10.59
N GLU A 100 4.09 -0.21 11.51
CA GLU A 100 2.96 -1.13 11.57
C GLU A 100 1.67 -0.31 11.72
N ILE A 101 1.20 0.30 10.62
CA ILE A 101 -0.22 0.54 10.47
C ILE A 101 -0.80 -0.81 10.08
N THR A 102 -0.99 -1.66 11.08
CA THR A 102 -1.79 -2.87 10.98
C THR A 102 -3.21 -2.41 10.77
N ILE A 103 -3.72 -2.50 9.55
CA ILE A 103 -5.14 -2.36 9.30
C ILE A 103 -5.78 -3.64 9.84
N VAL A 104 -6.03 -3.67 11.15
CA VAL A 104 -6.88 -4.68 11.75
C VAL A 104 -8.27 -4.39 11.20
N TYR A 105 -8.67 -5.16 10.18
CA TYR A 105 -10.07 -5.36 9.92
C TYR A 105 -10.62 -6.03 11.17
N THR A 106 -11.18 -5.24 12.09
CA THR A 106 -12.19 -5.79 12.97
C THR A 106 -13.28 -6.27 12.02
N ALA A 107 -13.32 -7.59 11.82
CA ALA A 107 -14.56 -8.23 11.48
C ALA A 107 -15.53 -7.75 12.56
N LEU A 108 -16.36 -6.77 12.22
CA LEU A 108 -17.59 -6.54 12.94
C LEU A 108 -18.46 -7.77 12.65
N GLU A 109 -18.10 -8.90 13.23
CA GLU A 109 -19.11 -9.75 13.85
C GLU A 109 -19.57 -8.98 15.07
N VAL A 110 -20.64 -8.20 14.87
CA VAL A 110 -21.54 -7.88 15.98
C VAL A 110 -22.81 -8.65 15.65
N CYS A 111 -23.08 -9.65 16.49
CA CYS A 111 -24.38 -10.29 16.60
C CYS A 111 -25.52 -9.28 16.71
#